data_AF-A0A537K728-F1
#
_entry.id   AF-A0A537K728-F1
#
_cell.length_a   1.000
_cell.length_b   1.000
_cell.length_c   1.000
_cell.angle_alpha   90.00
_cell.angle_beta   90.00
_cell.angle_gamma   90.00
#
_symmetry.space_group_name_H-M   'P 1'
#
loop_
_entity.id
_entity.type
_entity.pdbx_description
1 polymer ?
#
loop_
_entity_poly.entity_id
_entity_poly.type
_entity_poly.pdbx_seq_one_letter_code
_entity_poly.pdbx_strand_id
1 'polypeptide(L)' 'MPDRVVVTGATGFVGGHLIEFLLKHTKAQVYAAKRRRSEPSP' A
#
# COMPACT_ATOMS: atom_id res chain seq x y z
N MET A 1 -9.42 9.52 -16.45
CA MET A 1 -9.58 9.19 -15.02
C MET A 1 -8.31 8.49 -14.55
N PRO A 2 -7.82 8.72 -13.33
CA PRO A 2 -6.65 8.00 -12.82
C PRO A 2 -6.98 6.53 -12.55
N ASP A 3 -6.03 5.63 -12.83
CA ASP A 3 -6.15 4.22 -12.49
C ASP A 3 -6.21 4.03 -10.98
N ARG A 4 -6.99 3.05 -10.52
CA ARG A 4 -7.13 2.72 -9.10
C ARG A 4 -6.42 1.41 -8.82
N VAL A 5 -5.42 1.46 -7.94
CA VAL A 5 -4.55 0.31 -7.66
C VAL A 5 -4.65 -0.06 -6.18
N VAL A 6 -4.89 -1.33 -5.88
CA VAL A 6 -4.81 -1.86 -4.51
C VAL A 6 -3.49 -2.62 -4.34
N VAL A 7 -2.69 -2.23 -3.36
CA VAL A 7 -1.44 -2.88 -3.00
C VAL A 7 -1.59 -3.63 -1.68
N THR A 8 -1.48 -4.96 -1.74
CA THR A 8 -1.34 -5.82 -0.56
C THR A 8 0.13 -5.94 -0.15
N GLY A 9 0.40 -6.18 1.13
CA GLY A 9 1.80 -6.27 1.59
C GLY A 9 2.54 -4.93 1.52
N ALA A 10 1.80 -3.81 1.49
CA ALA A 10 2.30 -2.45 1.41
C ALA A 10 3.35 -2.09 2.49
N THR A 11 3.32 -2.78 3.63
CA THR A 11 4.28 -2.59 4.73
C THR A 11 5.56 -3.41 4.58
N GLY A 12 5.66 -4.29 3.58
CA GLY A 12 6.86 -5.07 3.29
C GLY A 12 7.82 -4.32 2.36
N PHE A 13 9.04 -4.83 2.23
CA PHE A 13 10.11 -4.18 1.45
C PHE A 13 9.70 -3.84 0.00
N VAL A 14 9.22 -4.84 -0.74
CA VAL A 14 8.81 -4.67 -2.14
C VAL A 14 7.54 -3.83 -2.25
N GLY A 15 6.55 -4.07 -1.39
CA GLY A 15 5.28 -3.34 -1.41
C GLY A 15 5.46 -1.85 -1.18
N GLY A 16 6.35 -1.46 -0.25
CA GLY A 16 6.68 -0.06 -0.01
C GLY A 16 7.34 0.62 -1.22
N HIS A 17 8.35 -0.03 -1.81
CA HIS A 17 9.02 0.48 -3.01
C HIS A 17 8.08 0.60 -4.21
N LEU A 18 7.16 -0.36 -4.39
CA LEU A 18 6.15 -0.31 -5.44
C LEU A 18 5.21 0.90 -5.27
N ILE A 19 4.74 1.16 -4.05
CA ILE A 19 3.89 2.32 -3.76
C ILE A 19 4.63 3.62 -4.06
N GLU A 20 5.89 3.74 -3.62
CA GLU A 20 6.70 4.92 -3.94
C GLU A 20 6.87 5.14 -5.43
N PHE A 21 7.15 4.07 -6.19
CA PHE A 21 7.28 4.14 -7.64
C PHE A 21 5.97 4.63 -8.29
N LEU A 22 4.83 4.05 -7.90
CA LEU A 22 3.52 4.43 -8.44
C LEU A 22 3.19 5.90 -8.14
N LEU A 23 3.48 6.37 -6.93
CA LEU A 23 3.24 7.77 -6.53
C LEU A 23 4.16 8.75 -7.27
N LYS A 24 5.41 8.38 -7.55
CA LYS A 24 6.40 9.24 -8.22
C LYS A 24 6.19 9.33 -9.74
N HIS A 25 5.75 8.24 -10.38
CA HIS A 25 5.80 8.11 -11.84
C HIS A 25 4.44 7.98 -12.53
N THR A 26 3.34 7.93 -11.77
CA THR A 26 2.00 7.76 -12.35
C THR A 26 1.02 8.78 -11.75
N LYS A 27 -0.19 8.82 -12.33
CA LYS A 27 -1.34 9.54 -11.75
C LYS A 27 -2.27 8.58 -10.98
N ALA A 28 -1.83 7.36 -10.69
CA ALA A 28 -2.68 6.34 -10.09
C ALA A 28 -3.09 6.74 -8.66
N GLN A 29 -4.33 6.40 -8.30
CA GLN A 29 -4.82 6.47 -6.95
C GLN A 29 -4.54 5.14 -6.25
N VAL A 30 -3.64 5.16 -5.27
CA VAL A 30 -3.14 3.95 -4.60
C VAL A 30 -3.86 3.74 -3.27
N TYR A 31 -4.37 2.53 -3.07
CA TYR A 31 -4.95 2.04 -1.82
C TYR A 31 -4.08 0.92 -1.27
N ALA A 32 -3.86 0.90 0.03
CA ALA A 32 -3.01 -0.10 0.67
C ALA A 32 -3.77 -0.83 1.79
N ALA A 33 -3.67 -2.17 1.80
CA ALA A 33 -4.19 -2.99 2.88
C ALA A 33 -3.12 -3.18 3.96
N LYS A 34 -3.45 -2.87 5.22
CA LYS A 34 -2.60 -3.10 6.39
C LYS A 34 -3.33 -4.00 7.39
N ARG A 35 -2.65 -5.03 7.89
CA ARG A 35 -3.17 -5.84 9.01
C ARG A 35 -3.23 -4.98 10.26
N ARG A 36 -4.39 -4.93 10.91
CA ARG A 36 -4.52 -4.35 12.26
C ARG A 36 -3.76 -5.27 13.22
N ARG A 37 -2.82 -4.73 14.00
CA ARG A 37 -2.33 -5.46 15.18
C ARG A 37 -3.50 -5.54 16.15
N SER A 38 -3.93 -6.75 16.51
CA SER A 38 -4.70 -6.96 17.72
C SER A 38 -3.80 -6.62 18.91
N GLU A 39 -4.27 -5.80 19.84
CA GLU A 39 -3.63 -5.72 21.15
C GLU A 39 -3.66 -7.13 21.77
N PRO A 40 -2.59 -7.57 22.44
CA PRO A 40 -2.64 -8.82 23.18
C PRO A 40 -3.80 -8.74 24.18
N SER A 41 -4.64 -9.78 24.19
CA SER A 41 -5.68 -9.93 25.21
C SER A 41 -5.01 -9.92 26.60
N PRO A 42 -5.64 -9.27 27.61
CA PRO A 42 -5.08 -9.18 28.95
C PRO A 42 -4.82 -10.54 29.58
#